data_AF-A0ABD6DCQ7-F1
#
_entry.id   AF-A0ABD6DCQ7-F1
#
_cell.length_a   1.000
_cell.length_b   1.000
_cell.length_c   1.000
_cell.angle_alpha   90.00
_cell.angle_beta   90.00
_cell.angle_gamma   90.00
#
_symmetry.space_group_name_H-M   'P 1'
#
loop_
_entity.id
_entity.type
_entity.pdbx_description
1 polymer ?
#
loop_
_entity_poly.entity_id
_entity_poly.type
_entity_poly.pdbx_seq_one_letter_code
_entity_poly.pdbx_strand_id
1 'polypeptide(L)'
;MADSERLDRDSALDRVEQLIETVDADPMPVPVREIWVYGDVALGLDPIERLDIYLKKDIRLRGDSETAEAYHEKHGVKGIGQSVSAEWAEQFPEYVRANDNGHAAPEKCLAAHLLGGNEPIHLEVCNASFDENVTQRLRGALARESYEQILDPRGVCLWVDGQWDDDLLGKLRGGELPFPTLSGALEQMGVDSETAEAAAERVSRYRTEQTGATVRGDVI
;
A
#
# COMPACT_ATOMS: atom_id res chain seq x y z
N MET A 1 27.57 -0.88 -9.42
CA MET A 1 26.11 -0.77 -9.46
C MET A 1 25.72 -0.08 -8.18
N ALA A 2 25.00 1.03 -8.28
CA ALA A 2 25.06 2.14 -7.33
C ALA A 2 24.44 1.78 -5.97
N ASP A 3 25.12 2.20 -4.91
CA ASP A 3 24.68 2.20 -3.51
C ASP A 3 23.53 3.20 -3.24
N SER A 4 22.78 3.57 -4.29
CA SER A 4 21.83 4.70 -4.34
C SER A 4 20.36 4.25 -4.41
N GLU A 5 20.08 2.95 -4.36
CA GLU A 5 18.71 2.42 -4.46
C GLU A 5 18.14 1.89 -3.14
N ARG A 6 18.94 1.85 -2.06
CA ARG A 6 18.51 1.37 -0.74
C ARG A 6 18.32 2.54 0.22
N LEU A 7 17.34 2.41 1.09
CA LEU A 7 17.03 3.40 2.13
C LEU A 7 17.64 2.91 3.44
N ASP A 8 18.29 3.79 4.20
CA ASP A 8 18.50 3.48 5.61
C ASP A 8 17.15 3.48 6.33
N ARG A 9 17.07 2.74 7.43
CA ARG A 9 15.83 2.55 8.17
C ARG A 9 15.20 3.84 8.66
N ASP A 10 16.00 4.79 9.14
CA ASP A 10 15.49 6.06 9.65
C ASP A 10 14.89 6.90 8.51
N SER A 11 15.57 7.00 7.36
CA SER A 11 15.05 7.65 6.17
C SER A 11 13.76 7.01 5.65
N ALA A 12 13.64 5.68 5.71
CA ALA A 12 12.43 4.98 5.32
C ALA A 12 11.25 5.33 6.25
N LEU A 13 11.49 5.39 7.56
CA LEU A 13 10.47 5.74 8.54
C LEU A 13 10.09 7.22 8.48
N ASP A 14 11.06 8.13 8.30
CA ASP A 14 10.81 9.56 8.02
C ASP A 14 9.88 9.72 6.81
N ARG A 15 10.07 8.89 5.77
CA ARG A 15 9.23 8.93 4.58
C ARG A 15 7.81 8.43 4.82
N VAL A 16 7.64 7.42 5.68
CA VAL A 16 6.32 6.95 6.14
C VAL A 16 5.61 8.05 6.93
N GLU A 17 6.31 8.73 7.84
CA GLU A 17 5.74 9.85 8.60
C GLU A 17 5.24 10.96 7.66
N GLN A 18 6.05 11.38 6.68
CA GLN A 18 5.61 12.35 5.67
C GLN A 18 4.35 11.91 4.91
N LEU A 19 4.22 10.61 4.60
CA LEU A 19 3.03 10.08 3.95
C LEU A 19 1.81 10.18 4.86
N ILE A 20 1.95 9.81 6.15
CA ILE A 20 0.88 9.90 7.13
C ILE A 20 0.47 11.37 7.34
N GLU A 21 1.43 12.29 7.50
CA GLU A 21 1.17 13.74 7.59
C GLU A 21 0.40 14.25 6.37
N THR A 22 0.77 13.82 5.17
CA THR A 22 0.06 14.19 3.93
C THR A 22 -1.39 13.69 3.96
N VAL A 23 -1.61 12.44 4.36
CA VAL A 23 -2.96 11.85 4.46
C VAL A 23 -3.82 12.56 5.51
N ASP A 24 -3.23 12.99 6.61
CA ASP A 24 -3.93 13.64 7.73
C ASP A 24 -4.26 15.12 7.45
N ALA A 25 -3.42 15.81 6.69
CA ALA A 25 -3.55 17.24 6.42
C ALA A 25 -4.32 17.58 5.12
N ASP A 26 -4.10 16.82 4.05
CA ASP A 26 -4.63 17.14 2.72
C ASP A 26 -5.91 16.35 2.40
N PRO A 27 -6.83 16.90 1.59
CA PRO A 27 -7.93 16.09 1.07
C PRO A 27 -7.36 14.99 0.17
N MET A 28 -7.90 13.78 0.30
CA MET A 28 -7.46 12.62 -0.46
C MET A 28 -8.41 12.29 -1.62
N PRO A 29 -7.92 11.63 -2.69
CA PRO A 29 -8.78 11.18 -3.80
C PRO A 29 -9.89 10.25 -3.30
N VAL A 30 -9.63 9.50 -2.23
CA VAL A 30 -10.57 8.65 -1.50
C VAL A 30 -10.19 8.67 -0.02
N PRO A 31 -11.14 8.49 0.91
CA PRO A 31 -10.80 8.46 2.34
C PRO A 31 -9.85 7.30 2.66
N VAL A 32 -8.70 7.60 3.25
CA VAL A 32 -7.77 6.61 3.80
C VAL A 32 -8.16 6.37 5.27
N ARG A 33 -8.11 5.11 5.70
CA ARG A 33 -8.60 4.65 7.01
C ARG A 33 -7.51 4.06 7.88
N GLU A 34 -6.57 3.34 7.27
CA GLU A 34 -5.45 2.73 7.97
C GLU A 34 -4.19 2.83 7.11
N ILE A 35 -3.05 3.04 7.75
CA ILE A 35 -1.73 3.01 7.12
C ILE A 35 -0.89 1.99 7.86
N TRP A 36 -0.39 1.01 7.11
CA TRP A 36 0.43 -0.07 7.60
C TRP A 36 1.75 -0.10 6.86
N VAL A 37 2.80 -0.53 7.54
CA VAL A 37 4.06 -0.91 6.92
C VAL A 37 4.27 -2.41 7.07
N TYR A 38 4.93 -3.04 6.12
CA TYR A 38 5.26 -4.46 6.16
C TYR A 38 6.61 -4.71 5.47
N GLY A 39 7.04 -5.96 5.40
CA GLY A 39 8.31 -6.30 4.76
C GLY A 39 9.51 -5.75 5.54
N ASP A 40 10.52 -5.27 4.82
CA ASP A 40 11.86 -4.99 5.37
C ASP A 40 11.84 -4.00 6.54
N VAL A 41 11.03 -2.94 6.42
CA VAL A 41 10.87 -1.92 7.46
C VAL A 41 10.24 -2.49 8.73
N ALA A 42 9.20 -3.33 8.59
CA ALA A 42 8.53 -3.96 9.73
C ALA A 42 9.44 -4.97 10.44
N LEU A 43 10.34 -5.62 9.70
CA LEU A 43 11.33 -6.56 10.21
C LEU A 43 12.58 -5.88 10.78
N GLY A 44 12.65 -4.55 10.76
CA GLY A 44 13.77 -3.77 11.29
C GLY A 44 15.07 -3.92 10.51
N LEU A 45 15.00 -4.34 9.24
CA LEU A 45 16.18 -4.48 8.38
C LEU A 45 16.80 -3.11 8.09
N ASP A 46 18.12 -3.09 7.95
CA ASP A 46 18.90 -1.89 7.61
C ASP A 46 20.18 -2.31 6.86
N PRO A 47 20.38 -1.93 5.59
CA PRO A 47 19.50 -1.09 4.76
C PRO A 47 18.24 -1.81 4.28
N ILE A 48 17.24 -1.03 3.88
CA ILE A 48 15.97 -1.47 3.30
C ILE A 48 16.05 -1.43 1.77
N GLU A 49 15.70 -2.53 1.10
CA GLU A 49 15.69 -2.59 -0.37
C GLU A 49 14.46 -1.89 -0.96
N ARG A 50 13.33 -1.98 -0.26
CA ARG A 50 12.06 -1.39 -0.67
C ARG A 50 11.16 -1.10 0.53
N LEU A 51 10.53 0.07 0.53
CA LEU A 51 9.54 0.44 1.53
C LEU A 51 8.15 -0.06 1.08
N ASP A 52 7.61 -1.00 1.83
CA ASP A 52 6.32 -1.64 1.56
C ASP A 52 5.23 -1.02 2.46
N ILE A 53 4.21 -0.40 1.85
CA ILE A 53 3.13 0.32 2.54
C ILE A 53 1.78 -0.22 2.09
N TYR A 54 0.88 -0.44 3.05
CA TYR A 54 -0.49 -0.80 2.78
C TYR A 54 -1.45 0.29 3.27
N LEU A 55 -2.33 0.73 2.37
CA LEU A 55 -3.39 1.68 2.65
C LEU A 55 -4.76 1.00 2.59
N LYS A 56 -5.48 1.05 3.71
CA LYS A 56 -6.91 0.83 3.68
C LYS A 56 -7.61 2.12 3.25
N LYS A 57 -8.52 2.02 2.30
CA LYS A 57 -9.35 3.13 1.83
C LYS A 57 -10.84 2.78 1.84
N ASP A 58 -11.69 3.78 1.96
CA ASP A 58 -13.12 3.59 1.72
C ASP A 58 -13.45 3.52 0.23
N ILE A 59 -14.57 2.87 -0.07
CA ILE A 59 -15.23 3.00 -1.36
C ILE A 59 -16.25 4.12 -1.26
N ARG A 60 -16.18 5.08 -2.19
CA ARG A 60 -17.22 6.11 -2.32
C ARG A 60 -18.48 5.47 -2.91
N LEU A 61 -19.49 5.25 -2.07
CA LEU A 61 -20.75 4.59 -2.45
C LEU A 61 -21.78 5.54 -3.08
N ARG A 62 -21.61 6.86 -2.94
CA ARG A 62 -22.50 7.89 -3.47
C ARG A 62 -21.68 8.91 -4.24
N GLY A 63 -21.92 8.98 -5.54
CA GLY A 63 -21.29 9.95 -6.42
C GLY A 63 -22.25 11.05 -6.85
N ASP A 64 -21.70 12.19 -7.19
CA ASP A 64 -22.42 13.26 -7.87
C ASP A 64 -22.28 13.05 -9.39
N SER A 65 -23.36 12.60 -10.03
CA SER A 65 -23.38 12.31 -11.47
C SER A 65 -23.22 13.56 -12.33
N GLU A 66 -23.77 14.70 -11.89
CA GLU A 66 -23.68 15.95 -12.66
C GLU A 66 -22.24 16.47 -12.65
N THR A 67 -21.63 16.49 -11.46
CA THR A 67 -20.20 16.84 -11.32
C THR A 67 -19.30 15.87 -12.10
N ALA A 68 -19.61 14.58 -12.09
CA ALA A 68 -18.84 13.57 -12.81
C ALA A 68 -18.92 13.73 -14.33
N GLU A 69 -20.10 14.02 -14.87
CA GLU A 69 -20.30 14.26 -16.30
C GLU A 69 -19.57 15.53 -16.74
N ALA A 70 -19.72 16.62 -15.99
CA ALA A 70 -19.04 17.89 -16.26
C ALA A 70 -17.50 17.73 -16.24
N TYR A 71 -16.95 16.99 -15.28
CA TYR A 71 -15.51 16.73 -15.22
C TYR A 71 -15.04 15.90 -16.41
N HIS A 72 -15.78 14.86 -16.78
CA HIS A 72 -15.44 14.02 -17.93
C HIS A 72 -15.48 14.80 -19.25
N GLU A 73 -16.48 15.65 -19.48
CA GLU A 73 -16.56 16.49 -20.68
C GLU A 73 -15.35 17.44 -20.80
N LYS A 74 -14.89 18.00 -19.68
CA LYS A 74 -13.81 18.98 -19.65
C LYS A 74 -12.42 18.36 -19.67
N HIS A 75 -12.22 17.24 -18.97
CA HIS A 75 -10.90 16.66 -18.71
C HIS A 75 -10.71 15.25 -19.29
N GLY A 76 -11.77 14.64 -19.83
CA GLY A 76 -11.71 13.32 -20.45
C GLY A 76 -11.57 12.13 -19.49
N VAL A 77 -11.68 12.35 -18.17
CA VAL A 77 -11.53 11.30 -17.15
C VAL A 77 -12.87 11.01 -16.50
N LYS A 78 -13.30 9.75 -16.53
CA LYS A 78 -14.56 9.28 -15.91
C LYS A 78 -14.38 9.00 -14.42
N GLY A 79 -15.45 9.08 -13.64
CA GLY A 79 -15.47 8.63 -12.24
C GLY A 79 -14.93 9.62 -11.20
N ILE A 80 -14.45 10.80 -11.62
CA ILE A 80 -14.27 11.95 -10.71
C ILE A 80 -15.64 12.40 -10.21
N GLY A 81 -15.78 12.71 -8.93
CA GLY A 81 -17.08 12.95 -8.28
C GLY A 81 -17.82 11.67 -7.88
N GLN A 82 -17.40 10.49 -8.39
CA GLN A 82 -17.96 9.19 -8.02
C GLN A 82 -16.94 8.37 -7.23
N SER A 83 -16.05 7.64 -7.92
CA SER A 83 -15.03 6.79 -7.33
C SER A 83 -13.88 7.59 -6.72
N VAL A 84 -13.63 8.80 -7.22
CA VAL A 84 -12.61 9.73 -6.72
C VAL A 84 -13.26 11.08 -6.39
N SER A 85 -12.75 11.78 -5.38
CA SER A 85 -13.23 13.09 -4.96
C SER A 85 -13.06 14.15 -6.07
N ALA A 86 -14.12 14.89 -6.37
CA ALA A 86 -14.08 16.00 -7.32
C ALA A 86 -13.33 17.20 -6.73
N GLU A 87 -13.59 17.53 -5.47
CA GLU A 87 -12.90 18.59 -4.74
C GLU A 87 -11.38 18.35 -4.73
N TRP A 88 -10.95 17.12 -4.45
CA TRP A 88 -9.55 16.75 -4.53
C TRP A 88 -8.99 16.93 -5.96
N ALA A 89 -9.72 16.47 -6.98
CA ALA A 89 -9.26 16.56 -8.37
C ALA A 89 -9.18 18.01 -8.88
N GLU A 90 -10.00 18.92 -8.34
CA GLU A 90 -9.91 20.35 -8.63
C GLU A 90 -8.69 21.00 -7.97
N GLN A 91 -8.36 20.59 -6.75
CA GLN A 91 -7.20 21.10 -6.01
C GLN A 91 -5.87 20.51 -6.50
N PHE A 92 -5.88 19.24 -6.91
CA PHE A 92 -4.69 18.47 -7.29
C PHE A 92 -4.83 17.78 -8.66
N PRO A 93 -5.10 18.53 -9.74
CA PRO A 93 -5.34 17.96 -11.06
C PRO A 93 -4.14 17.18 -11.63
N GLU A 94 -2.91 17.52 -11.23
CA GLU A 94 -1.66 16.87 -11.65
C GLU A 94 -1.52 15.42 -11.16
N TYR A 95 -2.25 15.03 -10.11
CA TYR A 95 -2.22 13.68 -9.54
C TYR A 95 -3.34 12.79 -10.06
N VAL A 96 -4.27 13.32 -10.87
CA VAL A 96 -5.34 12.52 -11.47
C VAL A 96 -4.75 11.45 -12.39
N ARG A 97 -5.07 10.19 -12.11
CA ARG A 97 -4.67 9.04 -12.93
C ARG A 97 -5.88 8.20 -13.28
N ALA A 98 -5.92 7.73 -14.52
CA ALA A 98 -6.94 6.82 -15.01
C ALA A 98 -6.39 5.40 -15.21
N ASN A 99 -7.28 4.42 -15.22
CA ASN A 99 -7.01 3.11 -15.77
C ASN A 99 -7.08 3.13 -17.31
N ASP A 100 -6.76 1.99 -17.92
CA ASP A 100 -6.69 1.86 -19.38
C ASP A 100 -8.06 2.07 -20.07
N ASN A 101 -9.16 2.00 -19.30
CA ASN A 101 -10.52 2.29 -19.75
C ASN A 101 -10.93 3.76 -19.55
N GLY A 102 -10.00 4.64 -19.19
CA GLY A 102 -10.26 6.08 -18.98
C GLY A 102 -11.07 6.42 -17.72
N HIS A 103 -11.22 5.48 -16.78
CA HIS A 103 -11.85 5.73 -15.49
C HIS A 103 -10.79 6.08 -14.45
N ALA A 104 -11.05 7.09 -13.62
CA ALA A 104 -10.23 7.46 -12.49
C ALA A 104 -9.95 6.22 -11.64
N ALA A 105 -8.67 6.03 -11.31
CA ALA A 105 -8.16 4.87 -10.62
C ALA A 105 -7.70 5.32 -9.22
N PRO A 106 -8.52 5.13 -8.16
CA PRO A 106 -8.23 5.65 -6.82
C PRO A 106 -6.83 5.30 -6.31
N GLU A 107 -6.38 4.07 -6.53
CA GLU A 107 -5.05 3.57 -6.17
C GLU A 107 -3.93 4.33 -6.90
N LYS A 108 -4.11 4.61 -8.20
CA LYS A 108 -3.11 5.35 -8.99
C LYS A 108 -3.11 6.83 -8.61
N CYS A 109 -4.27 7.39 -8.28
CA CYS A 109 -4.38 8.76 -7.76
C CYS A 109 -3.71 8.90 -6.39
N LEU A 110 -3.95 7.96 -5.47
CA LEU A 110 -3.27 7.93 -4.17
C LEU A 110 -1.77 7.82 -4.34
N ALA A 111 -1.30 6.89 -5.17
CA ALA A 111 0.13 6.76 -5.43
C ALA A 111 0.74 8.01 -6.07
N ALA A 112 0.07 8.65 -7.02
CA ALA A 112 0.57 9.87 -7.65
C ALA A 112 0.63 11.05 -6.67
N HIS A 113 -0.31 11.12 -5.71
CA HIS A 113 -0.32 12.16 -4.68
C HIS A 113 0.71 11.89 -3.59
N LEU A 114 0.85 10.64 -3.16
CA LEU A 114 1.64 10.27 -1.99
C LEU A 114 3.09 9.91 -2.30
N LEU A 115 3.43 9.51 -3.53
CA LEU A 115 4.75 8.98 -3.87
C LEU A 115 5.51 9.86 -4.87
N GLY A 116 6.83 9.95 -4.70
CA GLY A 116 7.72 10.48 -5.72
C GLY A 116 7.92 9.48 -6.87
N GLY A 117 8.11 9.96 -8.10
CA GLY A 117 8.09 9.13 -9.32
C GLY A 117 9.14 8.01 -9.44
N ASN A 118 10.19 8.00 -8.60
CA ASN A 118 11.28 7.01 -8.63
C ASN A 118 11.64 6.47 -7.24
N GLU A 119 10.78 6.63 -6.23
CA GLU A 119 11.06 6.11 -4.88
C GLU A 119 10.92 4.58 -4.87
N PRO A 120 11.78 3.82 -4.16
CA PRO A 120 11.66 2.37 -4.04
C PRO A 120 10.54 2.01 -3.06
N ILE A 121 9.31 2.42 -3.38
CA ILE A 121 8.12 2.23 -2.57
C ILE A 121 7.14 1.34 -3.31
N HIS A 122 6.67 0.31 -2.63
CA HIS A 122 5.52 -0.47 -3.08
C HIS A 122 4.30 -0.08 -2.25
N LEU A 123 3.24 0.33 -2.95
CA LEU A 123 1.98 0.74 -2.35
C LEU A 123 0.88 -0.27 -2.69
N GLU A 124 0.38 -0.97 -1.67
CA GLU A 124 -0.84 -1.76 -1.72
C GLU A 124 -2.02 -0.90 -1.28
N VAL A 125 -3.08 -0.86 -2.06
CA VAL A 125 -4.29 -0.07 -1.78
C VAL A 125 -5.50 -0.97 -1.84
N CYS A 126 -6.26 -1.07 -0.74
CA CYS A 126 -7.42 -1.94 -0.66
C CYS A 126 -8.55 -1.33 0.18
N ASN A 127 -9.78 -1.84 0.04
CA ASN A 127 -10.90 -1.48 0.91
C ASN A 127 -11.09 -2.39 2.13
N ALA A 128 -10.45 -3.56 2.16
CA ALA A 128 -10.41 -4.41 3.33
C ALA A 128 -9.36 -3.92 4.34
N SER A 129 -9.39 -4.40 5.57
CA SER A 129 -8.25 -4.23 6.49
C SER A 129 -7.06 -5.07 6.04
N PHE A 130 -5.87 -4.74 6.54
CA PHE A 130 -4.64 -5.46 6.25
C PHE A 130 -4.79 -6.97 6.52
N ASP A 131 -5.19 -7.34 7.74
CA ASP A 131 -5.33 -8.74 8.16
C ASP A 131 -6.36 -9.52 7.32
N GLU A 132 -7.46 -8.87 6.94
CA GLU A 132 -8.46 -9.48 6.07
C GLU A 132 -7.88 -9.75 4.69
N ASN A 133 -7.21 -8.77 4.08
CA ASN A 133 -6.61 -8.94 2.77
C ASN A 133 -5.49 -9.99 2.78
N VAL A 134 -4.63 -10.00 3.80
CA VAL A 134 -3.63 -11.03 4.04
C VAL A 134 -4.27 -12.42 4.00
N THR A 135 -5.36 -12.60 4.75
CA THR A 135 -6.08 -13.88 4.81
C THR A 135 -6.70 -14.26 3.45
N GLN A 136 -7.34 -13.31 2.77
CA GLN A 136 -8.00 -13.57 1.49
C GLN A 136 -6.99 -13.88 0.37
N ARG A 137 -5.91 -13.10 0.27
CA ARG A 137 -4.84 -13.31 -0.72
C ARG A 137 -4.09 -14.60 -0.46
N LEU A 138 -3.85 -14.97 0.81
CA LEU A 138 -3.25 -16.26 1.13
C LEU A 138 -4.12 -17.41 0.61
N ARG A 139 -5.43 -17.41 0.91
CA ARG A 139 -6.33 -18.45 0.40
C ARG A 139 -6.36 -18.52 -1.13
N GLY A 140 -6.45 -17.35 -1.78
CA GLY A 140 -6.45 -17.25 -3.24
C GLY A 140 -5.16 -17.76 -3.88
N ALA A 141 -4.02 -17.42 -3.27
CA ALA A 141 -2.71 -17.84 -3.73
C ALA A 141 -2.52 -19.35 -3.58
N LEU A 142 -2.89 -19.94 -2.43
CA LEU A 142 -2.81 -21.38 -2.19
C LEU A 142 -3.70 -22.16 -3.17
N ALA A 143 -4.93 -21.70 -3.40
CA ALA A 143 -5.87 -22.37 -4.30
C ALA A 143 -5.41 -22.38 -5.77
N ARG A 144 -4.51 -21.47 -6.16
CA ARG A 144 -4.04 -21.28 -7.54
C ARG A 144 -2.53 -21.51 -7.70
N GLU A 145 -1.84 -21.91 -6.64
CA GLU A 145 -0.37 -22.00 -6.56
C GLU A 145 0.35 -20.73 -7.04
N SER A 146 -0.26 -19.56 -6.80
CA SER A 146 0.25 -18.25 -7.23
C SER A 146 0.88 -17.51 -6.06
N TYR A 147 1.94 -18.09 -5.50
CA TYR A 147 2.50 -17.62 -4.23
C TYR A 147 3.10 -16.20 -4.30
N GLU A 148 3.50 -15.72 -5.47
CA GLU A 148 3.91 -14.31 -5.62
C GLU A 148 2.78 -13.31 -5.34
N GLN A 149 1.53 -13.77 -5.26
CA GLN A 149 0.36 -12.97 -4.89
C GLN A 149 0.11 -12.92 -3.39
N ILE A 150 0.87 -13.65 -2.56
CA ILE A 150 0.72 -13.58 -1.10
C ILE A 150 1.17 -12.20 -0.60
N LEU A 151 0.35 -11.59 0.27
CA LEU A 151 0.74 -10.41 1.04
C LEU A 151 1.45 -10.88 2.31
N ASP A 152 2.62 -10.30 2.62
CA ASP A 152 3.38 -10.66 3.81
C ASP A 152 2.55 -10.36 5.07
N PRO A 153 2.24 -11.35 5.93
CA PRO A 153 1.40 -11.15 7.10
C PRO A 153 2.07 -10.33 8.22
N ARG A 154 3.38 -10.02 8.11
CA ARG A 154 4.16 -9.35 9.14
C ARG A 154 4.05 -7.83 8.98
N GLY A 155 2.87 -7.30 9.26
CA GLY A 155 2.55 -5.87 9.17
C GLY A 155 2.50 -5.16 10.53
N VAL A 156 2.70 -3.85 10.48
CA VAL A 156 2.59 -2.93 11.64
C VAL A 156 1.70 -1.77 11.26
N CYS A 157 0.62 -1.57 12.02
CA CYS A 157 -0.27 -0.43 11.83
C CYS A 157 0.32 0.80 12.51
N LEU A 158 0.47 1.90 11.77
CA LEU A 158 1.05 3.14 12.31
C LEU A 158 0.04 4.27 12.41
N TRP A 159 -1.05 4.19 11.65
CA TRP A 159 -2.09 5.20 11.66
C TRP A 159 -3.47 4.59 11.42
N VAL A 160 -4.46 5.04 12.20
CA VAL A 160 -5.87 4.68 12.04
C VAL A 160 -6.74 5.91 12.29
N ASP A 161 -7.55 6.31 11.31
CA ASP A 161 -8.56 7.38 11.42
C ASP A 161 -8.09 8.63 12.20
N GLY A 162 -6.93 9.18 11.83
CA GLY A 162 -6.34 10.40 12.43
C GLY A 162 -5.52 10.16 13.69
N GLN A 163 -5.32 8.90 14.09
CA GLN A 163 -4.56 8.53 15.28
C GLN A 163 -3.26 7.84 14.90
N TRP A 164 -2.15 8.39 15.41
CA TRP A 164 -0.80 7.86 15.24
C TRP A 164 -0.44 6.90 16.38
N ASP A 165 0.41 5.91 16.07
CA ASP A 165 1.06 5.07 17.09
C ASP A 165 2.56 5.40 17.20
N ASP A 166 2.86 6.43 17.99
CA ASP A 166 4.24 6.91 18.22
C ASP A 166 5.13 5.86 18.91
N ASP A 167 4.54 4.95 19.72
CA ASP A 167 5.28 3.90 20.41
C ASP A 167 5.73 2.80 19.44
N LEU A 168 4.83 2.36 18.54
CA LEU A 168 5.19 1.43 17.46
C LEU A 168 6.24 2.01 16.52
N LEU A 169 6.12 3.30 16.19
CA LEU A 169 7.09 4.00 15.38
C LEU A 169 8.48 4.03 16.04
N GLY A 170 8.54 4.32 17.35
CA GLY A 170 9.78 4.22 18.13
C GLY A 170 10.39 2.82 18.13
N LYS A 171 9.57 1.77 18.29
CA LYS A 171 10.02 0.37 18.23
C LYS A 171 10.53 -0.03 16.85
N LEU A 172 9.91 0.47 15.78
CA LEU A 172 10.39 0.25 14.40
C LEU A 172 11.76 0.90 14.19
N ARG A 173 11.95 2.14 14.66
CA ARG A 173 13.26 2.82 14.61
C ARG A 173 14.34 2.05 15.37
N GLY A 174 13.97 1.43 16.49
CA GLY A 174 14.86 0.56 17.26
C GLY A 174 15.09 -0.82 16.64
N GLY A 175 14.25 -1.26 15.70
CA GLY A 175 14.24 -2.65 15.21
C GLY A 175 13.82 -3.66 16.28
N GLU A 176 12.92 -3.25 17.19
CA GLU A 176 12.61 -3.98 18.43
C GLU A 176 11.41 -4.93 18.31
N LEU A 177 10.74 -4.96 17.15
CA LEU A 177 9.53 -5.76 16.96
C LEU A 177 9.87 -7.23 16.66
N PRO A 178 9.37 -8.18 17.48
CA PRO A 178 9.61 -9.59 17.26
C PRO A 178 8.66 -10.13 16.20
N PHE A 179 9.17 -10.44 15.01
CA PHE A 179 8.44 -11.15 13.98
C PHE A 179 9.00 -12.57 13.76
N PRO A 180 8.15 -13.56 13.44
CA PRO A 180 8.63 -14.85 12.94
C PRO A 180 9.22 -14.70 11.53
N THR A 181 9.84 -15.77 11.03
CA THR A 181 10.14 -15.89 9.59
C THR A 181 8.84 -15.83 8.78
N LEU A 182 8.93 -15.51 7.49
CA LEU A 182 7.75 -15.50 6.62
C LEU A 182 7.06 -16.87 6.60
N SER A 183 7.83 -17.95 6.46
CA SER A 183 7.30 -19.31 6.52
C SER A 183 6.62 -19.59 7.87
N GLY A 184 7.24 -19.19 8.99
CA GLY A 184 6.65 -19.35 10.32
C GLY A 184 5.35 -18.55 10.50
N ALA A 185 5.25 -17.36 9.91
CA ALA A 185 4.01 -16.59 9.90
C ALA A 185 2.90 -17.30 9.08
N LEU A 186 3.26 -17.86 7.91
CA LEU A 186 2.33 -18.63 7.09
C LEU A 186 1.86 -19.92 7.79
N GLU A 187 2.75 -20.61 8.50
CA GLU A 187 2.39 -21.77 9.32
C GLU A 187 1.41 -21.40 10.44
N GLN A 188 1.63 -20.26 11.12
CA GLN A 188 0.70 -19.75 12.14
C GLN A 188 -0.68 -19.43 11.56
N MET A 189 -0.75 -19.11 10.26
CA MET A 189 -2.00 -18.94 9.52
C MET A 189 -2.63 -20.25 9.01
N GLY A 190 -2.01 -21.40 9.32
CA GLY A 190 -2.54 -22.73 9.01
C GLY A 190 -2.03 -23.35 7.72
N VAL A 191 -0.96 -22.81 7.12
CA VAL A 191 -0.28 -23.45 5.98
C VAL A 191 0.63 -24.56 6.49
N ASP A 192 0.71 -25.69 5.79
CA ASP A 192 1.68 -26.73 6.14
C ASP A 192 3.12 -26.27 5.88
N SER A 193 4.08 -26.82 6.62
CA SER A 193 5.48 -26.34 6.61
C SER A 193 6.14 -26.36 5.22
N GLU A 194 5.92 -27.41 4.43
CA GLU A 194 6.54 -27.54 3.10
C GLU A 194 5.98 -26.46 2.16
N THR A 195 4.66 -26.28 2.15
CA THR A 195 4.01 -25.23 1.36
C THR A 195 4.39 -23.84 1.85
N ALA A 196 4.49 -23.63 3.16
CA ALA A 196 4.85 -22.35 3.76
C ALA A 196 6.29 -21.93 3.38
N GLU A 197 7.23 -22.88 3.37
CA GLU A 197 8.61 -22.63 2.94
C GLU A 197 8.69 -22.29 1.44
N ALA A 198 8.03 -23.08 0.58
CA ALA A 198 7.98 -22.83 -0.85
C ALA A 198 7.33 -21.48 -1.19
N ALA A 199 6.24 -21.15 -0.49
CA ALA A 199 5.55 -19.87 -0.64
C ALA A 199 6.44 -18.70 -0.19
N ALA A 200 7.09 -18.81 0.97
CA ALA A 200 7.97 -17.78 1.50
C ALA A 200 9.15 -17.49 0.57
N GLU A 201 9.76 -18.53 -0.02
CA GLU A 201 10.83 -18.36 -1.00
C GLU A 201 10.33 -17.63 -2.25
N ARG A 202 9.15 -18.02 -2.76
CA ARG A 202 8.57 -17.42 -3.96
C ARG A 202 8.22 -15.95 -3.78
N VAL A 203 7.64 -15.59 -2.62
CA VAL A 203 7.35 -14.19 -2.24
C VAL A 203 8.63 -13.39 -2.16
N SER A 204 9.65 -13.90 -1.46
CA SER A 204 10.93 -13.20 -1.28
C SER A 204 11.61 -12.93 -2.62
N ARG A 205 11.66 -13.94 -3.50
CA ARG A 205 12.23 -13.80 -4.85
C ARG A 205 11.49 -12.75 -5.68
N TYR A 206 10.16 -12.76 -5.63
CA TYR A 206 9.35 -11.79 -6.37
C TYR A 206 9.57 -10.35 -5.88
N ARG A 207 9.75 -10.15 -4.57
CA ARG A 207 10.04 -8.82 -3.99
C ARG A 207 11.37 -8.26 -4.51
N THR A 208 12.44 -9.05 -4.50
CA THR A 208 13.79 -8.63 -4.95
C THR A 208 13.86 -8.34 -6.46
N GLU A 209 12.96 -8.91 -7.28
CA GLU A 209 12.91 -8.67 -8.72
C GLU A 209 12.25 -7.32 -9.08
N GLN A 210 11.54 -6.67 -8.16
CA GLN A 210 10.87 -5.39 -8.40
C GLN A 210 11.80 -4.20 -8.18
N THR A 211 11.71 -3.20 -9.05
CA THR A 211 12.48 -1.96 -8.98
C THR A 211 11.57 -0.74 -9.16
N GLY A 212 11.93 0.36 -8.51
CA GLY A 212 11.17 1.62 -8.53
C GLY A 212 9.84 1.57 -7.78
N ALA A 213 9.02 2.60 -8.00
CA ALA A 213 7.71 2.72 -7.38
C ALA A 213 6.72 1.76 -8.05
N THR A 214 6.03 0.94 -7.25
CA THR A 214 4.98 0.05 -7.76
C THR A 214 3.69 0.24 -6.97
N VAL A 215 2.56 0.12 -7.66
CA VAL A 215 1.23 0.32 -7.08
C VAL A 215 0.37 -0.86 -7.42
N ARG A 216 -0.30 -1.41 -6.42
CA ARG A 216 -1.30 -2.45 -6.59
C ARG A 216 -2.59 -2.04 -5.90
N GLY A 217 -3.67 -2.03 -6.66
CA GLY A 217 -5.01 -1.81 -6.14
C GLY A 217 -5.80 -3.11 -6.19
N ASP A 218 -6.36 -3.49 -5.04
CA ASP A 218 -7.34 -4.58 -4.95
C ASP A 218 -8.66 -4.00 -4.42
N VAL A 219 -9.78 -4.50 -4.92
CA VAL A 219 -11.10 -4.25 -4.35
C VAL A 219 -11.69 -5.61 -3.98
N ILE A 220 -12.06 -5.74 -2.70
CA ILE A 220 -12.58 -6.95 -2.07
C ILE A 220 -14.06 -6.78 -1.75
#